data_AF-A0A8X6WKN7-F1
#
_entry.id   AF-A0A8X6WKN7-F1
#
_cell.length_a   1.000
_cell.length_b   1.000
_cell.length_c   1.000
_cell.angle_alpha   90.00
_cell.angle_beta   90.00
_cell.angle_gamma   90.00
#
_symmetry.space_group_name_H-M   'P 1'
#
loop_
_entity.id
_entity.type
_entity.pdbx_description
1 polymer ?
#
loop_
_entity_poly.entity_id
_entity_poly.type
_entity_poly.pdbx_seq_one_letter_code
_entity_poly.pdbx_strand_id
1 'polypeptide(L)'
;MTVSIIWNRWVQDGSMERHNGSQWPPITSSREDGHVSRLTLMNPATTSQGMSEEWETFARQHVSAGRRFLQQGHSAWRPWLRLHLKLYHKQERLKRCDQRRIWTHEWKDVVFSDESRFC
;
A
#
# COMPACT_ATOMS: atom_id res chain seq x y z
N MET A 1 8.76 -19.73 34.36
CA MET A 1 7.34 -19.78 34.71
C MET A 1 7.10 -21.08 35.45
N THR A 2 6.54 -21.03 36.66
CA THR A 2 6.24 -22.21 37.48
C THR A 2 4.91 -22.83 37.05
N VAL A 3 4.80 -24.17 37.07
CA VAL A 3 3.62 -24.93 36.62
C VAL A 3 2.32 -24.47 37.29
N SER A 4 2.39 -24.07 38.56
CA SER A 4 1.25 -23.53 39.32
C SER A 4 0.67 -22.23 38.73
N ILE A 5 1.52 -21.36 38.18
CA ILE A 5 1.10 -20.07 37.58
C ILE A 5 0.33 -20.33 36.29
N ILE A 6 0.76 -21.29 35.49
CA ILE A 6 0.10 -21.66 34.23
C ILE A 6 -1.23 -22.34 34.51
N TRP A 7 -1.28 -23.25 35.48
CA TRP A 7 -2.52 -23.93 35.89
C TRP A 7 -3.58 -22.95 36.38
N ASN A 8 -3.23 -22.04 37.29
CA ASN A 8 -4.15 -21.04 37.80
C ASN A 8 -4.67 -20.11 36.70
N ARG A 9 -3.80 -19.76 35.75
CA ARG A 9 -4.18 -18.91 34.62
C ARG A 9 -5.09 -19.62 33.62
N TRP A 10 -4.86 -20.90 33.35
CA TRP A 10 -5.75 -21.71 32.51
C TRP A 10 -7.14 -21.85 33.15
N VAL A 11 -7.21 -22.06 34.46
CA VAL A 11 -8.49 -22.13 35.19
C VAL A 11 -9.28 -20.82 35.11
N GLN A 12 -8.61 -19.66 35.08
CA GLN A 12 -9.24 -18.34 35.02
C GLN A 12 -9.63 -17.90 33.61
N ASP A 13 -8.67 -17.97 32.67
CA ASP A 13 -8.82 -17.38 31.33
C ASP A 13 -9.28 -18.42 30.28
N GLY A 14 -9.25 -19.72 30.59
CA GLY A 14 -9.50 -20.82 29.65
C GLY A 14 -8.45 -20.95 28.54
N SER A 15 -7.40 -20.12 28.57
CA SER A 15 -6.38 -20.00 27.54
C SER A 15 -4.99 -20.33 28.10
N MET A 16 -4.23 -21.14 27.36
CA MET A 16 -2.80 -21.37 27.62
C MET A 16 -1.92 -20.37 26.85
N GLU A 17 -2.51 -19.46 26.08
CA GLU A 17 -1.75 -18.52 25.28
C GLU A 17 -1.01 -17.55 26.18
N ARG A 18 0.20 -17.17 25.76
CA ARG A 18 0.98 -16.19 26.49
C ARG A 18 0.37 -14.81 26.24
N HIS A 19 -0.06 -14.10 27.31
CA HIS A 19 -0.42 -12.69 27.21
C HIS A 19 0.80 -11.95 26.67
N ASN A 20 0.59 -11.14 25.64
CA ASN A 20 1.62 -10.24 25.17
C ASN A 20 2.04 -9.36 26.34
N GLY A 21 3.34 -9.31 26.63
CA GLY A 21 3.86 -8.41 27.65
C GLY A 21 3.56 -6.96 27.28
N SER A 22 3.62 -6.08 28.27
CA SER A 22 3.55 -4.63 28.03
C SER A 22 4.56 -4.25 26.96
N GLN A 23 4.08 -3.69 25.85
CA GLN A 23 4.96 -3.21 24.79
C GLN A 23 5.62 -1.90 25.23
N TRP A 24 6.84 -1.66 24.75
CA TRP A 24 7.47 -0.36 24.90
C TRP A 24 6.61 0.70 24.22
N PRO A 25 6.50 1.91 24.81
CA PRO A 25 5.81 3.02 24.15
C PRO A 25 6.38 3.21 22.74
N PRO A 26 5.53 3.42 21.73
CA PRO A 26 6.01 3.66 20.37
C PRO A 26 6.90 4.90 20.34
N ILE A 27 8.03 4.79 19.63
CA ILE A 27 8.99 5.88 19.45
C ILE A 27 8.37 7.03 18.66
N THR A 28 7.42 6.71 17.77
CA THR A 28 6.76 7.65 16.87
C THR A 28 5.33 7.93 17.30
N SER A 29 4.86 9.16 17.08
CA SER A 29 3.48 9.55 17.34
C SER A 29 2.54 9.24 16.17
N SER A 30 1.24 9.10 16.43
CA SER A 30 0.23 8.90 15.38
C SER A 30 0.23 10.00 14.32
N ARG A 31 0.66 11.22 14.68
CA ARG A 31 0.80 12.35 13.76
C ARG A 31 1.94 12.12 12.77
N GLU A 32 3.09 11.68 13.26
CA GLU A 32 4.23 11.35 12.42
C GLU A 32 3.92 10.15 11.52
N ASP A 33 3.25 9.14 12.08
CA ASP A 33 2.78 7.98 11.33
C ASP A 33 1.83 8.36 10.18
N GLY A 34 0.90 9.28 10.43
CA GLY A 34 0.01 9.82 9.41
C GLY A 34 0.74 10.65 8.36
N HIS A 35 1.82 11.33 8.74
CA HIS A 35 2.68 12.06 7.80
C HIS A 35 3.34 11.10 6.81
N VAL A 36 3.92 10.00 7.31
CA VAL A 36 4.50 8.91 6.52
C VAL A 36 3.52 8.33 5.52
N SER A 37 2.32 7.98 5.98
CA SER A 37 1.27 7.49 5.08
C SER A 37 0.92 8.50 3.98
N ARG A 38 0.90 9.80 4.29
CA ARG A 38 0.67 10.85 3.28
C ARG A 38 1.81 10.93 2.26
N LEU A 39 3.06 10.83 2.71
CA LEU A 39 4.23 10.86 1.81
C LEU A 39 4.21 9.73 0.80
N THR A 40 3.84 8.51 1.22
CA THR A 40 3.70 7.36 0.29
C THR A 40 2.66 7.59 -0.80
N LEU A 41 1.56 8.26 -0.46
CA LEU A 41 0.45 8.49 -1.40
C LEU A 41 0.78 9.61 -2.39
N MET A 42 1.46 10.66 -1.93
CA MET A 42 1.84 11.79 -2.78
C MET A 42 3.02 11.45 -3.69
N ASN A 43 4.01 10.74 -3.16
CA ASN A 43 5.25 10.41 -3.86
C ASN A 43 5.56 8.90 -3.78
N PRO A 44 4.76 8.04 -4.46
CA PRO A 44 4.93 6.59 -4.38
C PRO A 44 6.24 6.06 -4.97
N ALA A 45 7.01 6.91 -5.66
CA ALA A 45 8.30 6.56 -6.27
C ALA A 45 9.51 6.99 -5.43
N THR A 46 9.32 7.67 -4.28
CA THR A 46 10.43 8.12 -3.44
C THR A 46 11.18 6.93 -2.86
N THR A 47 12.52 7.04 -2.81
CA THR A 47 13.37 6.02 -2.22
C THR A 47 13.26 6.04 -0.69
N SER A 48 13.56 4.91 -0.04
CA SER A 48 13.55 4.85 1.43
C SER A 48 14.50 5.88 2.07
N GLN A 49 15.59 6.24 1.41
CA GLN A 49 16.50 7.29 1.88
C GLN A 49 15.85 8.68 1.80
N GLY A 50 15.28 9.05 0.66
CA GLY A 50 14.61 10.35 0.52
C GLY A 50 13.43 10.49 1.49
N MET A 51 12.73 9.39 1.78
CA MET A 51 11.68 9.37 2.79
C MET A 51 12.23 9.51 4.23
N SER A 52 13.41 8.95 4.53
CA SER A 52 14.07 9.18 5.82
C SER A 52 14.51 10.62 6.00
N GLU A 53 15.04 11.27 4.95
CA GLU A 53 15.43 12.69 4.97
C GLU A 53 14.22 13.61 5.18
N GLU A 54 13.12 13.33 4.48
CA GLU A 54 11.85 14.06 4.65
C GLU A 54 11.28 13.84 6.07
N TRP A 55 11.38 12.63 6.59
CA TRP A 55 11.00 12.30 7.96
C TRP A 55 11.84 13.05 9.00
N GLU A 56 13.16 13.04 8.86
CA GLU A 56 14.07 13.75 9.77
C GLU A 56 13.78 15.24 9.81
N THR A 57 13.45 15.82 8.65
CA THR A 57 13.06 17.23 8.54
C THR A 57 11.76 17.52 9.30
N PHE A 58 10.78 16.61 9.23
CA PHE A 58 9.47 16.78 9.87
C PHE A 58 9.49 16.46 11.37
N ALA A 59 9.97 15.27 11.74
CA ALA A 59 9.90 14.73 13.10
C ALA A 59 11.11 15.13 13.97
N ARG A 60 12.18 15.67 13.36
CA ARG A 60 13.46 15.97 14.04
C ARG A 60 14.03 14.77 14.79
N GLN A 61 13.73 13.57 14.31
CA GLN A 61 14.15 12.32 14.90
C GLN A 61 14.63 11.38 13.80
N HIS A 62 15.80 10.77 14.01
CA HIS A 62 16.33 9.76 13.10
C HIS A 62 15.66 8.42 13.38
N VAL A 63 14.69 8.04 12.54
CA VAL A 63 14.03 6.73 12.56
C VAL A 63 14.27 6.06 11.21
N SER A 64 14.44 4.73 11.22
CA SER A 64 14.45 3.96 9.97
C SER A 64 13.06 4.03 9.32
N ALA A 65 12.87 4.99 8.42
CA ALA A 65 11.59 5.22 7.77
C ALA A 65 11.12 3.96 7.04
N GLY A 66 12.02 3.28 6.32
CA GLY A 66 11.75 1.99 5.67
C GLY A 66 11.14 0.93 6.60
N ARG A 67 11.71 0.75 7.80
CA ARG A 67 11.15 -0.19 8.80
C ARG A 67 9.78 0.26 9.30
N ARG A 68 9.60 1.58 9.50
CA ARG A 68 8.32 2.12 9.96
C ARG A 68 7.23 1.98 8.89
N PHE A 69 7.55 2.20 7.62
CA PHE A 69 6.63 1.97 6.50
C PHE A 69 6.14 0.52 6.47
N LEU A 70 7.05 -0.45 6.60
CA LEU A 70 6.69 -1.88 6.65
C LEU A 70 5.79 -2.19 7.86
N GLN A 71 6.07 -1.61 9.03
CA GLN A 71 5.22 -1.77 10.22
C GLN A 71 3.80 -1.21 10.02
N GLN A 72 3.65 -0.17 9.20
CA GLN A 72 2.35 0.39 8.82
C GLN A 72 1.66 -0.39 7.69
N GLY A 73 2.29 -1.44 7.15
CA GLY A 73 1.74 -2.25 6.06
C GLY A 73 2.02 -1.70 4.65
N HIS A 74 2.85 -0.67 4.53
CA HIS A 74 3.29 -0.17 3.24
C HIS A 74 4.36 -1.09 2.64
N SER A 75 4.36 -1.18 1.31
CA SER A 75 5.28 -2.02 0.56
C SER A 75 5.73 -1.31 -0.70
N ALA A 76 6.93 -1.66 -1.17
CA ALA A 76 7.45 -1.17 -2.43
C ALA A 76 6.87 -1.97 -3.60
N TRP A 77 6.50 -1.27 -4.67
CA TRP A 77 5.96 -1.89 -5.89
C TRP A 77 6.68 -1.34 -7.11
N ARG A 78 6.80 -2.16 -8.15
CA ARG A 78 7.23 -1.68 -9.47
C ARG A 78 6.01 -1.13 -10.21
N PRO A 79 6.03 0.13 -10.68
CA PRO A 79 4.93 0.65 -11.46
C PRO A 79 4.79 -0.14 -12.77
N TRP A 80 3.55 -0.42 -13.16
CA TRP A 80 3.26 -1.02 -14.46
C TRP A 80 3.70 -0.08 -15.59
N LEU A 81 4.28 -0.66 -16.64
CA LEU A 81 4.58 0.09 -17.86
C LEU A 81 3.27 0.63 -18.43
N ARG A 82 3.11 1.95 -18.46
CA ARG A 82 1.95 2.63 -19.04
C ARG A 82 2.34 3.33 -20.34
N LEU A 83 1.52 3.16 -21.37
CA LEU A 83 1.61 3.97 -22.57
C LEU A 83 1.32 5.43 -22.22
N HIS A 84 2.23 6.32 -22.60
CA HIS A 84 2.09 7.75 -22.38
C HIS A 84 1.03 8.31 -23.31
N LEU A 85 -0.20 8.43 -22.82
CA LEU A 85 -1.30 9.06 -23.53
C LEU A 85 -1.36 10.56 -23.22
N LYS A 86 -1.36 11.39 -24.27
CA LYS A 86 -1.72 12.81 -24.18
C LYS A 86 -3.16 12.97 -23.71
N LEU A 87 -3.50 14.14 -23.16
CA LEU A 87 -4.83 14.41 -22.60
C LEU A 87 -5.95 14.17 -23.62
N TYR A 88 -5.80 14.66 -24.86
CA TYR A 88 -6.81 14.47 -25.91
C TYR A 88 -7.01 12.98 -26.26
N HIS A 89 -5.94 12.17 -26.29
CA HIS A 89 -6.06 10.73 -26.51
C HIS A 89 -6.90 10.04 -25.43
N LYS A 90 -6.77 10.49 -24.17
CA LYS A 90 -7.56 9.96 -23.05
C LYS A 90 -9.03 10.30 -23.21
N GLN A 91 -9.34 11.55 -23.58
CA GLN A 91 -10.71 12.02 -23.79
C GLN A 91 -11.40 11.26 -24.93
N GLU A 92 -10.73 11.13 -26.08
CA GLU A 92 -11.28 10.39 -27.23
C GLU A 92 -11.53 8.92 -26.90
N ARG A 93 -10.57 8.26 -26.21
CA ARG A 93 -10.75 6.88 -25.77
C ARG A 93 -11.92 6.74 -24.78
N LEU A 94 -12.03 7.64 -23.81
CA LEU A 94 -13.12 7.63 -22.84
C LEU A 94 -14.48 7.80 -23.54
N LYS A 95 -14.61 8.81 -24.41
CA LYS A 95 -15.82 9.04 -25.21
C LYS A 95 -16.18 7.81 -26.04
N ARG A 96 -15.18 7.16 -26.66
CA ARG A 96 -15.37 5.93 -27.43
C ARG A 96 -15.88 4.77 -26.55
N CYS A 97 -15.35 4.63 -25.34
CA CYS A 97 -15.81 3.64 -24.38
C CYS A 97 -17.23 3.93 -23.89
N ASP A 98 -17.53 5.17 -23.52
CA ASP A 98 -18.84 5.58 -23.00
C ASP A 98 -19.95 5.33 -24.04
N GLN A 99 -19.70 5.63 -25.31
CA GLN A 99 -20.63 5.34 -26.42
C GLN A 99 -20.97 3.86 -26.56
N ARG A 100 -20.04 2.96 -26.20
CA ARG A 100 -20.17 1.51 -26.35
C ARG A 100 -20.41 0.81 -25.01
N ARG A 101 -20.59 1.57 -23.92
CA ARG A 101 -20.74 1.03 -22.58
C ARG A 101 -22.01 0.17 -22.43
N ILE A 102 -23.05 0.51 -23.20
CA ILE A 102 -24.33 -0.20 -23.20
C ILE A 102 -24.41 -1.29 -24.29
N TRP A 103 -23.38 -1.44 -25.10
CA TRP A 103 -23.37 -2.45 -26.16
C TRP A 103 -23.36 -3.85 -25.53
N THR A 104 -24.22 -4.72 -26.05
CA THR A 104 -24.34 -6.11 -25.63
C THR A 104 -24.41 -7.00 -26.86
N HIS A 105 -25.49 -6.91 -27.63
CA HIS A 105 -25.67 -7.69 -28.85
C HIS A 105 -24.86 -7.14 -30.03
N GLU A 106 -24.59 -5.84 -30.03
CA GLU A 106 -23.84 -5.13 -31.07
C GLU A 106 -22.38 -5.60 -31.16
N TRP A 107 -21.82 -6.14 -30.07
CA TRP A 107 -20.48 -6.72 -30.09
C TRP A 107 -20.36 -7.93 -31.02
N LYS A 108 -21.48 -8.60 -31.36
CA LYS A 108 -21.50 -9.74 -32.28
C LYS A 108 -21.12 -9.36 -33.71
N ASP A 109 -21.33 -8.09 -34.07
CA ASP A 109 -21.06 -7.58 -35.41
C ASP A 109 -19.66 -6.96 -35.54
N VAL A 110 -18.86 -6.97 -34.47
CA VAL A 110 -17.52 -6.36 -34.44
C VAL A 110 -16.44 -7.42 -34.68
N VAL A 111 -15.66 -7.24 -35.74
CA VAL A 111 -14.44 -8.02 -35.99
C VAL A 111 -13.23 -7.17 -35.58
N PHE A 112 -12.35 -7.71 -34.74
CA PHE A 112 -11.09 -7.08 -34.32
C PHE A 112 -9.91 -7.65 -35.12
N SER A 113 -9.00 -6.79 -35.52
CA SER A 113 -7.71 -7.16 -36.11
C SER A 113 -6.60 -6.34 -35.47
N ASP A 114 -5.44 -6.96 -35.26
CA ASP A 114 -4.22 -6.30 -34.83
C ASP A 114 -3.03 -6.91 -35.58
N GLU A 115 -2.05 -6.08 -35.91
CA GLU A 115 -0.83 -6.51 -36.59
C GLU A 115 0.32 -6.49 -35.58
N SER A 116 0.46 -7.61 -34.86
CA SER A 116 1.60 -7.81 -33.98
C SER A 116 2.78 -8.40 -34.77
N ARG A 117 4.00 -7.98 -34.41
CA ARG A 117 5.22 -8.56 -34.97
C ARG A 117 5.47 -9.89 -34.28
N PHE A 118 5.57 -10.98 -35.05
CA PHE A 118 6.09 -12.24 -34.54
C PHE A 118 7.61 -12.12 -34.40
N CYS A 119 8.11 -12.30 -33.18
CA CYS A 119 9.52 -12.40 -32.87
C CYS A 119 9.92 -13.86 -32.63
#